data_AF-R7HY10-F1
#
_entry.id   AF-R7HY10-F1
#
_cell.length_a   1.000
_cell.length_b   1.000
_cell.length_c   1.000
_cell.angle_alpha   90.00
_cell.angle_beta   90.00
_cell.angle_gamma   90.00
#
_symmetry.space_group_name_H-M   'P 1'
#
loop_
_entity.id
_entity.type
_entity.pdbx_description
1 polymer ?
#
loop_
_entity_poly.entity_id
_entity_poly.type
_entity_poly.pdbx_seq_one_letter_code
_entity_poly.pdbx_strand_id
1 'polypeptide(L)'
;MCNVTVINKLAKKNIQVYCIFMRILPITFGIKNQYSTVNTKSFSTPISRNSAPLNYSDIYKTNNNSNIGFSGKYPNQLITNKNELKNLAKNGHLGCIWCGGSMFMQNELDMFQHISKRLASNGELFSRVILHFKDYLPPERIKLIKLIANYSKAYPNKDLKFILNKMTPAAEKRLTNKQFFILHKIKNLKQTLPTELHKDLDTLIKHSTARIKEIPYVSEYSAKEFYYQLNNLAKTLPLKVKEEILTTGQVLTHPIFKEPEPYLPEKWLKKIYQQTKINPKTKGNYISPNDLEAKKKLELILLNKISLLAKNNNNSSIIKLCDLTKNKILGIPVQVQFSNKAFVYKLHEILDNVKDERILNQFTELTQTLPTSLDNMDAFIVKYKNESTDTIITKLLADSLVTLEHITPILRNTSDKDIKQLNKNLAQNNKIKRGTDSIDNWALAHGWCNFLHGSKNIKNENFPFSKEAGIKYFETLVKDVNQGLLSARSVINMAKNYFEQTGIKIKLTGMKYTKE
;
A
#
# COMPACT_ATOMS: atom_id res chain seq x y z
N MET A 1 35.64 15.63 15.54
CA MET A 1 36.02 14.78 14.39
C MET A 1 35.85 13.32 14.77
N CYS A 2 34.71 12.70 14.44
CA CYS A 2 34.49 11.28 14.72
C CYS A 2 35.17 10.44 13.63
N ASN A 3 36.11 9.59 14.02
CA ASN A 3 36.94 8.79 13.13
C ASN A 3 36.08 7.88 12.23
N VAL A 4 36.03 8.21 10.93
CA VAL A 4 35.45 7.40 9.85
C VAL A 4 35.99 5.96 9.87
N THR A 5 37.20 5.77 10.41
CA THR A 5 37.86 4.47 10.63
C THR A 5 37.14 3.60 11.66
N VAL A 6 36.52 4.17 12.70
CA VAL A 6 35.77 3.44 13.73
C VAL A 6 34.40 3.01 13.19
N ILE A 7 33.74 3.87 12.39
CA ILE A 7 32.49 3.53 11.71
C ILE A 7 32.73 2.48 10.62
N ASN A 8 33.85 2.55 9.88
CA ASN A 8 34.23 1.50 8.91
C ASN A 8 34.62 0.18 9.60
N LYS A 9 35.24 0.21 10.80
CA LYS A 9 35.50 -0.99 11.62
C LYS A 9 34.20 -1.59 12.15
N LEU A 10 33.26 -0.77 12.63
CA LEU A 10 31.93 -1.21 13.07
C LEU A 10 31.08 -1.71 11.90
N ALA A 11 31.14 -1.07 10.73
CA ALA A 11 30.45 -1.52 9.53
C ALA A 11 31.06 -2.79 8.96
N LYS A 12 32.39 -2.94 8.89
CA LYS A 12 33.04 -4.23 8.54
C LYS A 12 32.74 -5.30 9.58
N LYS A 13 32.80 -5.01 10.88
CA LYS A 13 32.49 -5.97 11.94
C LYS A 13 30.99 -6.36 11.91
N ASN A 14 30.07 -5.44 11.66
CA ASN A 14 28.64 -5.75 11.53
C ASN A 14 28.29 -6.41 10.18
N ILE A 15 28.94 -6.05 9.07
CA ILE A 15 28.76 -6.72 7.77
C ILE A 15 29.35 -8.12 7.81
N GLN A 16 30.50 -8.32 8.45
CA GLN A 16 31.16 -9.62 8.58
C GLN A 16 30.44 -10.49 9.61
N VAL A 17 29.94 -9.92 10.72
CA VAL A 17 29.01 -10.61 11.65
C VAL A 17 27.72 -10.98 10.92
N TYR A 18 27.05 -10.09 10.18
CA TYR A 18 25.80 -10.48 9.52
C TYR A 18 25.96 -11.38 8.27
N CYS A 19 27.05 -11.26 7.50
CA CYS A 19 27.34 -12.17 6.38
C CYS A 19 27.79 -13.56 6.86
N ILE A 20 28.40 -13.66 8.05
CA ILE A 20 28.73 -14.94 8.69
C ILE A 20 27.49 -15.55 9.38
N PHE A 21 26.65 -14.74 10.03
CA PHE A 21 25.42 -15.19 10.70
C PHE A 21 24.26 -15.52 9.74
N MET A 22 24.27 -15.03 8.49
CA MET A 22 23.31 -15.43 7.45
C MET A 22 23.74 -16.68 6.68
N ARG A 23 24.95 -17.22 6.94
CA ARG A 23 25.34 -18.52 6.39
C ARG A 23 25.09 -19.68 7.34
N ILE A 24 25.10 -19.49 8.66
CA ILE A 24 24.62 -20.46 9.65
C ILE A 24 24.27 -19.73 10.95
N LEU A 25 23.04 -19.92 11.47
CA LEU A 25 22.82 -20.30 12.87
C LEU A 25 21.44 -20.97 13.09
N PRO A 26 21.41 -22.19 13.66
CA PRO A 26 20.26 -22.81 14.28
C PRO A 26 20.27 -22.52 15.78
N ILE A 27 19.32 -21.73 16.31
CA ILE A 27 18.99 -21.73 17.75
C ILE A 27 17.49 -21.48 17.92
N THR A 28 16.78 -22.51 18.38
CA THR A 28 15.47 -22.39 19.03
C THR A 28 15.64 -21.68 20.36
N PHE A 29 15.07 -20.48 20.50
CA PHE A 29 14.76 -19.93 21.82
C PHE A 29 13.33 -20.30 22.16
N GLY A 30 13.18 -21.37 22.94
CA GLY A 30 11.94 -21.64 23.65
C GLY A 30 11.75 -20.56 24.72
N ILE A 31 10.73 -19.72 24.56
CA ILE A 31 10.20 -18.93 25.66
C ILE A 31 8.73 -19.34 25.82
N LYS A 32 8.44 -19.93 26.98
CA LYS A 32 7.09 -20.25 27.44
C LYS A 32 6.26 -18.97 27.46
N ASN A 33 5.13 -18.99 26.75
CA ASN A 33 4.06 -18.03 26.93
C ASN A 33 3.49 -18.15 28.35
N GLN A 34 3.49 -17.05 29.10
CA GLN A 34 2.63 -16.87 30.26
C GLN A 34 1.89 -15.53 30.14
N TYR A 35 0.60 -15.66 29.85
CA TYR A 35 -0.56 -14.77 30.11
C TYR A 35 -0.57 -13.37 29.47
N SER A 36 -1.50 -13.07 28.55
CA SER A 36 -2.96 -12.88 28.70
C SER A 36 -3.34 -11.57 29.40
N THR A 37 -4.06 -10.73 28.64
CA THR A 37 -5.13 -9.79 29.05
C THR A 37 -5.08 -9.14 30.42
N VAL A 38 -5.01 -7.81 30.50
CA VAL A 38 -5.61 -7.10 31.66
C VAL A 38 -6.31 -5.81 31.24
N ASN A 39 -7.63 -5.86 31.42
CA ASN A 39 -8.55 -4.75 31.64
C ASN A 39 -8.18 -3.98 32.92
N THR A 40 -8.44 -2.68 32.89
CA THR A 40 -8.56 -1.74 34.02
C THR A 40 -8.89 -2.33 35.39
N LYS A 41 -8.11 -1.98 36.42
CA LYS A 41 -8.55 -1.25 37.64
C LYS A 41 -7.39 -0.96 38.59
N SER A 42 -7.45 0.20 39.20
CA SER A 42 -6.59 0.79 40.23
C SER A 42 -6.65 0.06 41.57
N PHE A 43 -5.52 -0.11 42.27
CA PHE A 43 -5.41 -0.01 43.73
C PHE A 43 -3.93 0.14 44.17
N SER A 44 -3.77 0.66 45.39
CA SER A 44 -2.64 1.40 45.96
C SER A 44 -1.70 0.59 46.88
N THR A 45 -0.43 1.05 46.97
CA THR A 45 0.59 0.92 48.06
C THR A 45 1.18 -0.48 48.41
N PRO A 46 2.32 -0.59 49.15
CA PRO A 46 3.64 0.03 48.98
C PRO A 46 4.84 -0.96 49.10
N ILE A 47 6.01 -0.52 48.60
CA ILE A 47 7.41 -0.79 49.01
C ILE A 47 7.76 -2.13 49.71
N SER A 48 8.64 -2.92 49.08
CA SER A 48 9.79 -3.51 49.79
C SER A 48 10.98 -3.69 48.84
N ARG A 49 12.16 -3.29 49.34
CA ARG A 49 13.47 -3.35 48.67
C ARG A 49 14.00 -4.77 48.75
N ASN A 50 14.67 -5.23 47.70
CA ASN A 50 15.91 -5.99 47.84
C ASN A 50 16.73 -5.89 46.54
N SER A 51 17.98 -5.49 46.73
CA SER A 51 19.01 -5.15 45.75
C SER A 51 20.11 -6.22 45.75
N ALA A 52 20.61 -6.64 44.58
CA ALA A 52 22.01 -7.04 44.27
C ALA A 52 22.11 -7.52 42.78
N PRO A 53 23.30 -7.75 42.18
CA PRO A 53 24.00 -6.76 41.36
C PRO A 53 24.24 -7.21 39.90
N LEU A 54 24.57 -6.24 39.04
CA LEU A 54 25.03 -6.42 37.65
C LEU A 54 26.45 -7.01 37.62
N ASN A 55 26.65 -8.12 36.92
CA ASN A 55 27.96 -8.52 36.38
C ASN A 55 27.78 -9.34 35.09
N TYR A 56 28.18 -8.75 33.97
CA TYR A 56 28.30 -9.41 32.67
C TYR A 56 29.79 -9.48 32.32
N SER A 57 30.33 -10.68 32.22
CA SER A 57 31.63 -10.92 31.60
C SER A 57 31.52 -12.11 30.65
N ASP A 58 31.44 -11.83 29.35
CA ASP A 58 31.42 -12.85 28.29
C ASP A 58 32.86 -13.18 27.87
N ILE A 59 33.32 -14.41 28.14
CA ILE A 59 34.50 -15.00 27.52
C ILE A 59 34.03 -16.15 26.63
N TYR A 60 34.19 -16.01 25.32
CA TYR A 60 33.82 -17.01 24.31
C TYR A 60 34.97 -18.00 24.07
N LYS A 61 34.70 -19.31 24.20
CA LYS A 61 35.53 -20.38 23.63
C LYS A 61 34.94 -20.82 22.28
N THR A 62 35.76 -20.80 21.24
CA THR A 62 35.43 -21.23 19.88
C THR A 62 35.66 -22.74 19.72
N ASN A 63 34.68 -23.48 19.21
CA ASN A 63 34.91 -24.81 18.65
C ASN A 63 34.55 -24.80 17.16
N ASN A 64 35.55 -25.13 16.33
CA ASN A 64 35.43 -25.38 14.90
C ASN A 64 34.80 -26.75 14.67
N ASN A 65 33.71 -26.81 13.89
CA ASN A 65 33.38 -27.99 13.09
C ASN A 65 32.49 -27.58 11.90
N SER A 66 33.06 -27.71 10.70
CA SER A 66 32.44 -27.49 9.40
C SER A 66 31.62 -28.71 8.99
N ASN A 67 30.35 -28.74 9.36
CA ASN A 67 29.28 -29.52 8.71
C ASN A 67 27.94 -29.09 9.33
N ILE A 68 27.27 -28.10 8.72
CA ILE A 68 25.97 -27.65 9.21
C ILE A 68 24.87 -28.24 8.34
N GLY A 69 24.27 -29.32 8.86
CA GLY A 69 22.95 -29.78 8.46
C GLY A 69 21.87 -28.86 9.06
N PHE A 70 20.83 -28.57 8.27
CA PHE A 70 19.62 -27.89 8.73
C PHE A 70 18.88 -28.77 9.75
N SER A 71 19.08 -28.53 11.04
CA SER A 71 18.28 -29.12 12.11
C SER A 71 17.41 -28.06 12.79
N GLY A 72 16.58 -27.36 12.01
CA GLY A 72 15.36 -26.79 12.56
C GLY A 72 14.37 -27.95 12.70
N LYS A 73 14.03 -28.36 13.92
CA LYS A 73 12.92 -29.28 14.15
C LYS A 73 11.63 -28.59 13.69
N TYR A 74 11.29 -28.75 12.41
CA TYR A 74 9.91 -28.57 11.98
C TYR A 74 9.09 -29.61 12.75
N PRO A 75 7.96 -29.24 13.37
CA PRO A 75 7.09 -30.25 13.95
C PRO A 75 6.77 -31.28 12.86
N ASN A 76 6.64 -32.56 13.24
CA ASN A 76 6.21 -33.67 12.37
C ASN A 76 4.75 -33.50 11.89
N GLN A 77 4.30 -32.27 11.66
CA GLN A 77 2.94 -31.90 11.36
C GLN A 77 2.90 -31.28 9.97
N LEU A 78 2.04 -31.85 9.14
CA LEU A 78 1.75 -31.36 7.81
C LEU A 78 1.28 -29.91 7.87
N ILE A 79 1.84 -29.04 7.03
CA ILE A 79 1.36 -27.68 6.85
C ILE A 79 -0.06 -27.75 6.30
N THR A 80 -1.03 -27.18 7.02
CA THR A 80 -2.44 -27.21 6.61
C THR A 80 -3.09 -25.83 6.57
N ASN A 81 -2.46 -24.82 7.18
CA ASN A 81 -3.01 -23.48 7.27
C ASN A 81 -2.13 -22.40 6.62
N LYS A 82 -2.73 -21.22 6.42
CA LYS A 82 -2.13 -20.08 5.70
C LYS A 82 -0.86 -19.55 6.38
N ASN A 83 -0.82 -19.55 7.71
CA ASN A 83 0.30 -18.97 8.46
C ASN A 83 1.52 -19.89 8.41
N GLU A 84 1.30 -21.19 8.53
CA GLU A 84 2.34 -22.21 8.35
C GLU A 84 2.92 -22.17 6.94
N LEU A 85 2.08 -22.08 5.90
CA LEU A 85 2.56 -21.96 4.52
C LEU A 85 3.41 -20.70 4.33
N LYS A 86 2.98 -19.56 4.88
CA LYS A 86 3.79 -18.31 4.85
C LYS A 86 5.15 -18.48 5.50
N ASN A 87 5.28 -19.28 6.56
CA ASN A 87 6.56 -19.51 7.23
C ASN A 87 7.61 -20.17 6.32
N LEU A 88 7.20 -20.78 5.20
CA LEU A 88 8.16 -21.26 4.19
C LEU A 88 8.95 -20.13 3.51
N ALA A 89 8.49 -18.87 3.55
CA ALA A 89 9.28 -17.75 3.04
C ALA A 89 10.49 -17.39 3.93
N LYS A 90 10.49 -17.84 5.19
CA LYS A 90 11.50 -17.47 6.18
C LYS A 90 12.91 -17.78 5.68
N ASN A 91 13.84 -16.86 5.89
CA ASN A 91 15.23 -16.96 5.42
C ASN A 91 15.36 -17.21 3.89
N GLY A 92 14.34 -16.89 3.09
CA GLY A 92 14.35 -17.10 1.65
C GLY A 92 14.25 -18.57 1.21
N HIS A 93 13.75 -19.47 2.07
CA HIS A 93 13.56 -20.89 1.71
C HIS A 93 12.64 -21.06 0.49
N LEU A 94 11.46 -20.43 0.52
CA LEU A 94 10.52 -20.40 -0.60
C LEU A 94 10.37 -18.96 -1.13
N GLY A 95 10.83 -18.74 -2.36
CA GLY A 95 10.71 -17.46 -3.06
C GLY A 95 9.30 -17.20 -3.59
N CYS A 96 9.10 -16.04 -4.21
CA CYS A 96 7.83 -15.72 -4.87
C CYS A 96 7.58 -16.65 -6.07
N ILE A 97 6.37 -17.21 -6.17
CA ILE A 97 5.97 -18.09 -7.28
C ILE A 97 6.08 -17.43 -8.67
N TRP A 98 5.97 -16.10 -8.73
CA TRP A 98 5.95 -15.34 -9.99
C TRP A 98 7.34 -14.89 -10.44
N CYS A 99 8.11 -14.26 -9.56
CA CYS A 99 9.40 -13.67 -9.93
C CYS A 99 10.61 -14.43 -9.37
N GLY A 100 10.40 -15.38 -8.46
CA GLY A 100 11.45 -16.16 -7.80
C GLY A 100 12.26 -15.39 -6.76
N GLY A 101 12.02 -14.08 -6.59
CA GLY A 101 12.71 -13.26 -5.61
C GLY A 101 12.34 -13.65 -4.17
N SER A 102 13.26 -13.39 -3.25
CA SER A 102 13.07 -13.66 -1.83
C SER A 102 12.07 -12.68 -1.20
N MET A 103 11.31 -13.12 -0.20
CA MET A 103 10.29 -12.30 0.46
C MET A 103 10.61 -12.17 1.95
N PHE A 104 10.30 -11.03 2.54
CA PHE A 104 10.43 -10.86 3.99
C PHE A 104 9.17 -11.35 4.70
N MET A 105 9.36 -12.09 5.80
CA MET A 105 8.37 -12.21 6.86
C MET A 105 8.22 -10.87 7.59
N GLN A 106 7.09 -10.66 8.28
CA GLN A 106 6.83 -9.39 8.96
C GLN A 106 7.93 -9.02 9.98
N ASN A 107 8.35 -9.98 10.80
CA ASN A 107 9.43 -9.79 11.77
C ASN A 107 10.79 -9.49 11.12
N GLU A 108 11.12 -10.15 10.00
CA GLU A 108 12.34 -9.88 9.23
C GLU A 108 12.29 -8.48 8.62
N LEU A 109 11.15 -8.07 8.08
CA LEU A 109 10.93 -6.75 7.52
C LEU A 109 11.05 -5.66 8.59
N ASP A 110 10.46 -5.87 9.77
CA ASP A 110 10.51 -4.91 10.87
C ASP A 110 11.95 -4.69 11.35
N MET A 111 12.71 -5.78 11.51
CA MET A 111 14.14 -5.72 11.84
C MET A 111 14.93 -4.98 10.74
N PHE A 112 14.67 -5.32 9.48
CA PHE A 112 15.35 -4.69 8.34
C PHE A 112 15.01 -3.20 8.22
N GLN A 113 13.76 -2.81 8.47
CA GLN A 113 13.34 -1.41 8.55
C GLN A 113 14.08 -0.66 9.66
N HIS A 114 14.18 -1.24 10.85
CA HIS A 114 14.90 -0.62 11.97
C HIS A 114 16.38 -0.37 11.64
N ILE A 115 17.05 -1.36 11.03
CA ILE A 115 18.44 -1.19 10.56
C ILE A 115 18.52 -0.11 9.48
N SER A 116 17.63 -0.17 8.48
CA SER A 116 17.58 0.78 7.36
C SER A 116 17.43 2.22 7.84
N LYS A 117 16.60 2.47 8.85
CA LYS A 117 16.41 3.79 9.48
C LYS A 117 17.71 4.32 10.11
N ARG A 118 18.47 3.47 10.80
CA ARG A 118 19.78 3.84 11.37
C ARG A 118 20.79 4.22 10.28
N LEU A 119 20.82 3.46 9.20
CA LEU A 119 21.72 3.70 8.07
C LEU A 119 21.38 4.97 7.29
N ALA A 120 20.12 5.40 7.31
CA ALA A 120 19.64 6.55 6.53
C ALA A 120 20.25 7.90 6.94
N SER A 121 20.97 7.97 8.05
CA SER A 121 21.84 9.10 8.40
C SER A 121 22.98 9.30 7.40
N ASN A 122 23.31 8.30 6.58
CA ASN A 122 24.29 8.37 5.50
C ASN A 122 23.77 7.64 4.26
N GLY A 123 23.42 8.39 3.20
CA GLY A 123 22.85 7.86 1.96
C GLY A 123 23.73 6.86 1.22
N GLU A 124 25.07 7.01 1.31
CA GLU A 124 26.02 6.08 0.69
C GLU A 124 25.99 4.73 1.40
N LEU A 125 26.09 4.75 2.73
CA LEU A 125 26.03 3.54 3.55
C LEU A 125 24.67 2.85 3.40
N PHE A 126 23.59 3.61 3.45
CA PHE A 126 22.23 3.13 3.22
C PHE A 126 22.14 2.40 1.88
N SER A 127 22.44 3.08 0.77
CA SER A 127 22.28 2.49 -0.56
C SER A 127 23.16 1.26 -0.78
N ARG A 128 24.40 1.27 -0.28
CA ARG A 128 25.29 0.11 -0.34
C ARG A 128 24.72 -1.11 0.36
N VAL A 129 24.22 -0.96 1.59
CA VAL A 129 23.66 -2.08 2.36
C VAL A 129 22.36 -2.59 1.73
N ILE A 130 21.46 -1.68 1.35
CA ILE A 130 20.16 -2.06 0.76
C ILE A 130 20.35 -2.84 -0.56
N LEU A 131 21.35 -2.51 -1.37
CA LEU A 131 21.62 -3.22 -2.63
C LEU A 131 22.07 -4.68 -2.44
N HIS A 132 22.57 -5.07 -1.27
CA HIS A 132 22.81 -6.49 -0.97
C HIS A 132 21.51 -7.29 -0.83
N PHE A 133 20.39 -6.62 -0.59
CA PHE A 133 19.05 -7.21 -0.50
C PHE A 133 18.21 -6.96 -1.76
N LYS A 134 18.85 -6.66 -2.90
CA LYS A 134 18.15 -6.34 -4.16
C LYS A 134 17.14 -7.44 -4.58
N ASP A 135 17.40 -8.70 -4.24
CA ASP A 135 16.55 -9.83 -4.62
C ASP A 135 15.20 -9.84 -3.86
N TYR A 136 15.10 -9.02 -2.80
CA TYR A 136 13.87 -8.78 -2.04
C TYR A 136 13.10 -7.55 -2.53
N LEU A 137 13.65 -6.75 -3.45
CA LEU A 137 13.10 -5.45 -3.83
C LEU A 137 12.51 -5.46 -5.24
N PRO A 138 11.46 -4.66 -5.51
CA PRO A 138 10.96 -4.50 -6.86
C PRO A 138 12.00 -3.80 -7.77
N PRO A 139 12.00 -4.07 -9.09
CA PRO A 139 12.99 -3.53 -10.02
C PRO A 139 13.15 -2.00 -9.96
N GLU A 140 12.04 -1.27 -9.82
CA GLU A 140 12.05 0.20 -9.74
C GLU A 140 12.66 0.72 -8.44
N ARG A 141 12.55 -0.03 -7.33
CA ARG A 141 13.25 0.30 -6.08
C ARG A 141 14.75 0.06 -6.22
N ILE A 142 15.15 -1.00 -6.90
CA ILE A 142 16.57 -1.25 -7.18
C ILE A 142 17.16 -0.09 -8.00
N LYS A 143 16.45 0.37 -9.04
CA LYS A 143 16.85 1.54 -9.84
C LYS A 143 16.95 2.80 -8.98
N LEU A 144 15.97 3.06 -8.11
CA LEU A 144 16.00 4.19 -7.17
C LEU A 144 17.22 4.12 -6.24
N ILE A 145 17.51 2.96 -5.66
CA ILE A 145 18.64 2.82 -4.73
C ILE A 145 19.98 2.97 -5.44
N LYS A 146 20.12 2.48 -6.68
CA LYS A 146 21.30 2.76 -7.52
C LYS A 146 21.45 4.25 -7.79
N LEU A 147 20.35 4.96 -8.05
CA LEU A 147 20.37 6.40 -8.26
C LEU A 147 20.76 7.15 -6.99
N ILE A 148 20.25 6.74 -5.82
CA ILE A 148 20.67 7.25 -4.51
C ILE A 148 22.18 7.06 -4.34
N ALA A 149 22.72 5.87 -4.62
CA ALA A 149 24.15 5.59 -4.52
C ALA A 149 24.99 6.54 -5.40
N ASN A 150 24.53 6.84 -6.62
CA ASN A 150 25.19 7.78 -7.51
C ASN A 150 25.16 9.21 -6.96
N TYR A 151 24.02 9.69 -6.47
CA TYR A 151 23.92 11.00 -5.83
C TYR A 151 24.76 11.08 -4.56
N SER A 152 24.84 10.01 -3.77
CA SER A 152 25.66 9.96 -2.56
C SER A 152 27.16 10.09 -2.84
N LYS A 153 27.65 9.72 -4.03
CA LYS A 153 29.03 10.01 -4.45
C LYS A 153 29.28 11.51 -4.62
N ALA A 154 28.31 12.23 -5.19
CA ALA A 154 28.39 13.68 -5.37
C ALA A 154 28.12 14.46 -4.07
N TYR A 155 27.39 13.86 -3.13
CA TYR A 155 27.01 14.45 -1.85
C TYR A 155 27.41 13.52 -0.68
N PRO A 156 28.72 13.37 -0.40
CA PRO A 156 29.20 12.46 0.63
C PRO A 156 28.73 12.87 2.02
N ASN A 157 28.53 11.87 2.90
CA ASN A 157 28.09 12.04 4.29
C ASN A 157 26.74 12.77 4.47
N LYS A 158 25.93 12.89 3.42
CA LYS A 158 24.57 13.41 3.52
C LYS A 158 23.58 12.30 3.81
N ASP A 159 22.54 12.62 4.56
CA ASP A 159 21.46 11.69 4.88
C ASP A 159 20.57 11.40 3.65
N LEU A 160 19.78 10.34 3.76
CA LEU A 160 18.86 9.91 2.69
C LEU A 160 17.86 11.00 2.29
N LYS A 161 17.37 11.80 3.25
CA LYS A 161 16.35 12.82 2.98
C LYS A 161 16.93 13.94 2.13
N PHE A 162 18.14 14.39 2.45
CA PHE A 162 18.88 15.36 1.66
C PHE A 162 19.07 14.86 0.22
N ILE A 163 19.51 13.60 0.05
CA ILE A 163 19.73 13.01 -1.27
C ILE A 163 18.43 13.00 -2.08
N LEU A 164 17.32 12.53 -1.50
CA LEU A 164 16.02 12.51 -2.17
C LEU A 164 15.55 13.93 -2.52
N ASN A 165 15.71 14.91 -1.62
CA ASN A 165 15.36 16.30 -1.91
C ASN A 165 16.17 16.88 -3.09
N LYS A 166 17.44 16.48 -3.26
CA LYS A 166 18.24 16.87 -4.44
C LYS A 166 17.79 16.18 -5.73
N MET A 167 17.18 15.01 -5.64
CA MET A 167 16.62 14.28 -6.78
C MET A 167 15.25 14.82 -7.21
N THR A 168 14.49 15.39 -6.27
CA THR A 168 13.09 15.82 -6.47
C THR A 168 12.86 16.68 -7.71
N PRO A 169 13.59 17.79 -7.98
CA PRO A 169 13.27 18.65 -9.12
C PRO A 169 13.34 17.93 -10.48
N ALA A 170 14.34 17.06 -10.65
CA ALA A 170 14.49 16.28 -11.87
C ALA A 170 13.41 15.18 -11.98
N ALA A 171 13.05 14.55 -10.85
CA ALA A 171 11.99 13.57 -10.79
C ALA A 171 10.62 14.19 -11.11
N GLU A 172 10.31 15.36 -10.56
CA GLU A 172 9.08 16.13 -10.86
C GLU A 172 8.98 16.41 -12.35
N LYS A 173 10.03 16.97 -12.97
CA LYS A 173 10.04 17.27 -14.41
C LYS A 173 9.73 16.02 -15.26
N ARG A 174 10.39 14.90 -14.96
CA ARG A 174 10.17 13.63 -15.70
C ARG A 174 8.77 13.06 -15.48
N LEU A 175 8.30 13.08 -14.24
CA LEU A 175 6.96 12.59 -13.88
C LEU A 175 5.87 13.41 -14.56
N THR A 176 5.97 14.74 -14.47
CA THR A 176 5.06 15.69 -15.10
C THR A 176 5.00 15.47 -16.61
N ASN A 177 6.14 15.31 -17.28
CA ASN A 177 6.18 15.02 -18.73
C ASN A 177 5.47 13.71 -19.07
N LYS A 178 5.71 12.64 -18.30
CA LYS A 178 5.07 11.33 -18.53
C LYS A 178 3.56 11.41 -18.34
N GLN A 179 3.10 12.08 -17.28
CA GLN A 179 1.67 12.29 -17.02
C GLN A 179 1.02 13.13 -18.13
N PHE A 180 1.68 14.20 -18.59
CA PHE A 180 1.17 15.03 -19.68
C PHE A 180 1.01 14.26 -20.98
N PHE A 181 1.98 13.42 -21.32
CA PHE A 181 1.89 12.58 -22.50
C PHE A 181 0.69 11.64 -22.45
N ILE A 182 0.40 11.06 -21.29
CA ILE A 182 -0.77 10.18 -21.08
C ILE A 182 -2.07 10.99 -21.18
N LEU A 183 -2.16 12.15 -20.52
CA LEU A 183 -3.33 13.02 -20.61
C LEU A 183 -3.59 13.49 -22.04
N HIS A 184 -2.53 13.78 -22.81
CA HIS A 184 -2.65 14.14 -24.22
C HIS A 184 -3.20 12.98 -25.05
N LYS A 185 -2.72 11.75 -24.85
CA LYS A 185 -3.28 10.56 -25.51
C LYS A 185 -4.76 10.36 -25.18
N ILE A 186 -5.14 10.52 -23.92
CA ILE A 186 -6.54 10.44 -23.48
C ILE A 186 -7.37 11.54 -24.16
N LYS A 187 -6.86 12.77 -24.23
CA LYS A 187 -7.54 13.88 -24.92
C LYS A 187 -7.73 13.60 -26.42
N ASN A 188 -6.78 12.92 -27.07
CA ASN A 188 -6.91 12.56 -28.48
C ASN A 188 -8.02 11.54 -28.74
N LEU A 189 -8.37 10.71 -27.76
CA LEU A 189 -9.53 9.83 -27.86
C LEU A 189 -10.87 10.57 -27.75
N LYS A 190 -10.88 11.89 -27.49
CA LYS A 190 -12.12 12.67 -27.40
C LYS A 190 -13.02 12.50 -28.62
N GLN A 191 -12.43 12.46 -29.83
CA GLN A 191 -13.18 12.32 -31.07
C GLN A 191 -13.94 11.00 -31.19
N THR A 192 -13.58 9.98 -30.41
CA THR A 192 -14.29 8.70 -30.39
C THR A 192 -15.48 8.71 -29.44
N LEU A 193 -15.59 9.73 -28.57
CA LEU A 193 -16.71 9.86 -27.63
C LEU A 193 -17.91 10.61 -28.24
N PRO A 194 -19.13 10.35 -27.75
CA PRO A 194 -20.30 11.19 -28.00
C PRO A 194 -20.04 12.66 -27.67
N THR A 195 -20.56 13.58 -28.49
CA THR A 195 -20.26 15.02 -28.43
C THR A 195 -20.64 15.64 -27.09
N GLU A 196 -21.73 15.16 -26.47
CA GLU A 196 -22.20 15.60 -25.16
C GLU A 196 -21.16 15.41 -24.05
N LEU A 197 -20.26 14.43 -24.16
CA LEU A 197 -19.23 14.12 -23.16
C LEU A 197 -17.93 14.94 -23.37
N HIS A 198 -17.78 15.63 -24.50
CA HIS A 198 -16.52 16.31 -24.85
C HIS A 198 -16.16 17.39 -23.85
N LYS A 199 -17.15 18.16 -23.39
CA LYS A 199 -16.96 19.26 -22.43
C LYS A 199 -16.48 18.74 -21.07
N ASP A 200 -17.04 17.64 -20.60
CA ASP A 200 -16.68 17.06 -19.32
C ASP A 200 -15.27 16.47 -19.36
N LEU A 201 -14.91 15.81 -20.47
CA LEU A 201 -13.54 15.33 -20.69
C LEU A 201 -12.54 16.50 -20.74
N ASP A 202 -12.82 17.55 -21.52
CA ASP A 202 -11.93 18.73 -21.60
C ASP A 202 -11.76 19.39 -20.21
N THR A 203 -12.83 19.46 -19.42
CA THR A 203 -12.81 19.99 -18.04
C THR A 203 -11.95 19.11 -17.14
N LEU A 204 -12.11 17.79 -17.19
CA LEU A 204 -11.30 16.84 -16.43
C LEU A 204 -9.81 16.96 -16.79
N ILE A 205 -9.47 17.05 -18.07
CA ILE A 205 -8.07 17.20 -18.54
C ILE A 205 -7.48 18.54 -18.09
N LYS A 206 -8.26 19.63 -18.18
CA LYS A 206 -7.84 20.98 -17.72
C LYS A 206 -7.55 20.99 -16.23
N HIS A 207 -8.47 20.48 -15.40
CA HIS A 207 -8.29 20.41 -13.95
C HIS A 207 -7.11 19.49 -13.60
N SER A 208 -6.97 18.35 -14.28
CA SER A 208 -5.84 17.43 -14.06
C SER A 208 -4.49 18.06 -14.41
N THR A 209 -4.43 18.82 -15.49
CA THR A 209 -3.26 19.60 -15.89
C THR A 209 -2.86 20.62 -14.82
N ALA A 210 -3.82 21.35 -14.27
CA ALA A 210 -3.58 22.30 -13.19
C ALA A 210 -3.05 21.60 -11.93
N ARG A 211 -3.64 20.46 -11.56
CA ARG A 211 -3.20 19.63 -10.43
C ARG A 211 -1.77 19.10 -10.60
N ILE A 212 -1.40 18.64 -11.80
CA ILE A 212 -0.04 18.14 -12.11
C ILE A 212 1.00 19.27 -12.02
N LYS A 213 0.65 20.47 -12.49
CA LYS A 213 1.53 21.64 -12.43
C LYS A 213 1.53 22.36 -11.08
N GLU A 214 0.75 21.86 -10.11
CA GLU A 214 0.57 22.52 -8.83
C GLU A 214 0.02 23.96 -8.95
N ILE A 215 -0.74 24.25 -10.02
CA ILE A 215 -1.33 25.58 -10.27
C ILE A 215 -2.71 25.68 -9.60
N PRO A 216 -2.99 26.74 -8.83
CA PRO A 216 -4.32 26.97 -8.26
C PRO A 216 -5.40 27.10 -9.35
N TYR A 217 -6.54 26.45 -9.15
CA TYR A 217 -7.68 26.55 -10.05
C TYR A 217 -9.00 26.48 -9.25
N VAL A 218 -10.09 26.93 -9.86
CA VAL A 218 -11.43 26.82 -9.26
C VAL A 218 -11.85 25.36 -9.30
N SER A 219 -11.68 24.68 -8.17
CA SER A 219 -12.03 23.27 -8.04
C SER A 219 -13.45 23.11 -7.53
N GLU A 220 -14.20 22.20 -8.13
CA GLU A 220 -15.52 21.80 -7.63
C GLU A 220 -15.44 21.29 -6.19
N TYR A 221 -16.47 21.64 -5.42
CA TYR A 221 -16.71 21.12 -4.09
C TYR A 221 -17.45 19.78 -4.16
N SER A 222 -16.99 18.80 -3.40
CA SER A 222 -17.66 17.51 -3.21
C SER A 222 -17.75 17.19 -1.72
N ALA A 223 -18.97 17.25 -1.16
CA ALA A 223 -19.21 16.92 0.23
C ALA A 223 -18.83 15.47 0.57
N LYS A 224 -19.05 14.53 -0.37
CA LYS A 224 -18.66 13.12 -0.20
C LYS A 224 -17.14 12.96 -0.11
N GLU A 225 -16.39 13.66 -0.96
CA GLU A 225 -14.92 13.64 -0.93
C GLU A 225 -14.40 14.26 0.37
N PHE A 226 -14.94 15.42 0.76
CA PHE A 226 -14.62 16.07 2.03
C PHE A 226 -14.87 15.13 3.21
N TYR A 227 -16.05 14.51 3.30
CA TYR A 227 -16.40 13.62 4.39
C TYR A 227 -15.49 12.38 4.45
N TYR A 228 -15.14 11.81 3.30
CA TYR A 228 -14.17 10.70 3.22
C TYR A 228 -12.79 11.10 3.75
N GLN A 229 -12.28 12.27 3.35
CA GLN A 229 -11.00 12.80 3.84
C GLN A 229 -11.07 13.08 5.34
N LEU A 230 -12.15 13.69 5.81
CA LEU A 230 -12.40 13.99 7.21
C LEU A 230 -12.41 12.72 8.06
N ASN A 231 -13.09 11.66 7.63
CA ASN A 231 -13.14 10.38 8.33
C ASN A 231 -11.75 9.76 8.51
N ASN A 232 -10.88 9.85 7.49
CA ASN A 232 -9.52 9.36 7.60
C ASN A 232 -8.67 10.18 8.59
N LEU A 233 -8.77 11.52 8.53
CA LEU A 233 -8.01 12.42 9.42
C LEU A 233 -8.50 12.38 10.87
N ALA A 234 -9.77 12.03 11.10
CA ALA A 234 -10.35 11.93 12.43
C ALA A 234 -10.03 10.61 13.16
N LYS A 235 -9.40 9.63 12.50
CA LYS A 235 -9.06 8.32 13.11
C LYS A 235 -8.15 8.43 14.33
N THR A 236 -7.32 9.46 14.40
CA THR A 236 -6.36 9.68 15.49
C THR A 236 -6.91 10.56 16.62
N LEU A 237 -8.16 11.01 16.51
CA LEU A 237 -8.78 11.87 17.51
C LEU A 237 -9.43 11.06 18.66
N PRO A 238 -9.60 11.67 19.84
CA PRO A 238 -10.43 11.11 20.91
C PRO A 238 -11.85 10.79 20.42
N LEU A 239 -12.41 9.66 20.86
CA LEU A 239 -13.68 9.12 20.36
C LEU A 239 -14.81 10.16 20.32
N LYS A 240 -15.04 10.87 21.43
CA LYS A 240 -16.09 11.90 21.55
C LYS A 240 -15.93 13.04 20.53
N VAL A 241 -14.69 13.47 20.30
CA VAL A 241 -14.37 14.56 19.36
C VAL A 241 -14.55 14.07 17.93
N LYS A 242 -14.07 12.86 17.64
CA LYS A 242 -14.26 12.18 16.36
C LYS A 242 -15.74 12.08 16.01
N GLU A 243 -16.58 11.60 16.93
CA GLU A 243 -18.03 11.49 16.72
C GLU A 243 -18.69 12.83 16.43
N GLU A 244 -18.35 13.89 17.18
CA GLU A 244 -18.92 15.22 16.95
C GLU A 244 -18.49 15.81 15.59
N ILE A 245 -17.21 15.66 15.22
CA ILE A 245 -16.68 16.09 13.92
C ILE A 245 -17.36 15.33 12.77
N LEU A 246 -17.47 14.02 12.87
CA LEU A 246 -18.07 13.19 11.82
C LEU A 246 -19.58 13.39 11.73
N THR A 247 -20.28 13.57 12.84
CA THR A 247 -21.71 13.90 12.83
C THR A 247 -21.95 15.24 12.12
N THR A 248 -21.11 16.24 12.41
CA THR A 248 -21.18 17.56 11.75
C THR A 248 -20.85 17.47 10.26
N GLY A 249 -19.78 16.74 9.91
CA GLY A 249 -19.37 16.57 8.52
C GLY A 249 -20.36 15.76 7.69
N GLN A 250 -21.06 14.80 8.29
CA GLN A 250 -22.07 13.97 7.62
C GLN A 250 -23.22 14.83 7.08
N VAL A 251 -23.60 15.89 7.80
CA VAL A 251 -24.67 16.81 7.39
C VAL A 251 -24.40 17.37 5.99
N LEU A 252 -23.15 17.74 5.68
CA LEU A 252 -22.76 18.29 4.38
C LEU A 252 -23.08 17.34 3.21
N THR A 253 -23.20 16.03 3.46
CA THR A 253 -23.50 15.05 2.41
C THR A 253 -24.99 14.90 2.10
N HIS A 254 -25.86 15.61 2.83
CA HIS A 254 -27.30 15.50 2.70
C HIS A 254 -27.78 15.95 1.30
N PRO A 255 -28.75 15.25 0.67
CA PRO A 255 -29.23 15.57 -0.69
C PRO A 255 -29.73 17.00 -0.87
N ILE A 256 -30.24 17.61 0.20
CA ILE A 256 -30.73 18.99 0.20
C ILE A 256 -29.73 20.00 -0.37
N PHE A 257 -28.42 19.79 -0.23
CA PHE A 257 -27.40 20.69 -0.79
C PHE A 257 -27.32 20.64 -2.33
N LYS A 258 -27.91 19.62 -2.96
CA LYS A 258 -27.96 19.44 -4.42
C LYS A 258 -29.30 19.82 -5.05
N GLU A 259 -30.33 20.01 -4.24
CA GLU A 259 -31.64 20.43 -4.71
C GLU A 259 -31.55 21.83 -5.35
N PRO A 260 -32.36 22.13 -6.38
CA PRO A 260 -32.31 23.42 -7.07
C PRO A 260 -32.78 24.59 -6.20
N GLU A 261 -33.62 24.35 -5.20
CA GLU A 261 -34.17 25.38 -4.32
C GLU A 261 -33.06 26.00 -3.46
N PRO A 262 -32.87 27.33 -3.44
CA PRO A 262 -31.76 27.94 -2.71
C PRO A 262 -31.95 27.93 -1.18
N TYR A 263 -33.20 27.84 -0.72
CA TYR A 263 -33.59 27.95 0.68
C TYR A 263 -33.47 26.63 1.45
N LEU A 264 -33.44 26.74 2.78
CA LEU A 264 -33.42 25.60 3.70
C LEU A 264 -34.71 25.58 4.55
N PRO A 265 -35.44 24.45 4.62
CA PRO A 265 -36.63 24.35 5.46
C PRO A 265 -36.32 24.62 6.94
N GLU A 266 -37.09 25.50 7.58
CA GLU A 266 -36.82 25.93 8.96
C GLU A 266 -36.80 24.75 9.95
N LYS A 267 -37.72 23.79 9.80
CA LYS A 267 -37.76 22.56 10.62
C LYS A 267 -36.47 21.75 10.49
N TRP A 268 -35.93 21.66 9.26
CA TRP A 268 -34.69 20.94 8.99
C TRP A 268 -33.50 21.69 9.59
N LEU A 269 -33.43 23.01 9.38
CA LEU A 269 -32.37 23.86 9.93
C LEU A 269 -32.32 23.79 11.48
N LYS A 270 -33.48 23.83 12.15
CA LYS A 270 -33.57 23.63 13.61
C LYS A 270 -32.99 22.29 14.07
N LYS A 271 -33.32 21.21 13.35
CA LYS A 271 -32.77 19.87 13.63
C LYS A 271 -31.25 19.84 13.45
N ILE A 272 -30.72 20.49 12.41
CA ILE A 272 -29.28 20.57 12.19
C ILE A 272 -28.58 21.35 13.30
N TYR A 273 -29.08 22.51 13.71
CA TYR A 273 -28.50 23.26 14.83
C TYR A 273 -28.45 22.45 16.12
N GLN A 274 -29.52 21.70 16.43
CA GLN A 274 -29.56 20.80 17.58
C GLN A 274 -28.53 19.65 17.45
N GLN A 275 -28.54 18.94 16.32
CA GLN A 275 -27.66 17.80 16.05
C GLN A 275 -26.17 18.19 16.11
N THR A 276 -25.83 19.36 15.59
CA THR A 276 -24.45 19.86 15.50
C THR A 276 -24.02 20.73 16.69
N LYS A 277 -24.94 20.97 17.64
CA LYS A 277 -24.75 21.84 18.80
C LYS A 277 -24.26 23.25 18.40
N ILE A 278 -24.76 23.77 17.29
CA ILE A 278 -24.49 25.13 16.84
C ILE A 278 -25.58 26.03 17.41
N ASN A 279 -25.18 27.09 18.13
CA ASN A 279 -26.12 28.09 18.65
C ASN A 279 -26.43 29.14 17.57
N PRO A 280 -27.68 29.25 17.09
CA PRO A 280 -28.05 30.23 16.06
C PRO A 280 -28.01 31.68 16.57
N LYS A 281 -28.04 31.90 17.90
CA LYS A 281 -27.95 33.24 18.50
C LYS A 281 -26.53 33.82 18.47
N THR A 282 -25.51 32.99 18.24
CA THR A 282 -24.13 33.46 18.10
C THR A 282 -23.96 34.23 16.78
N LYS A 283 -23.27 35.37 16.82
CA LYS A 283 -23.00 36.20 15.64
C LYS A 283 -22.42 35.36 14.49
N GLY A 284 -23.07 35.41 13.33
CA GLY A 284 -22.66 34.69 12.11
C GLY A 284 -23.20 33.26 11.95
N ASN A 285 -23.93 32.72 12.95
CA ASN A 285 -24.51 31.37 12.85
C ASN A 285 -25.97 31.35 12.38
N TYR A 286 -26.68 32.47 12.44
CA TYR A 286 -28.08 32.57 12.02
C TYR A 286 -28.20 32.53 10.50
N ILE A 287 -29.15 31.74 9.99
CA ILE A 287 -29.54 31.68 8.58
C ILE A 287 -31.03 32.01 8.49
N SER A 288 -31.39 32.99 7.67
CA SER A 288 -32.79 33.34 7.41
C SER A 288 -33.45 32.27 6.52
N PRO A 289 -34.71 31.89 6.77
CA PRO A 289 -35.44 30.97 5.90
C PRO A 289 -35.55 31.43 4.43
N ASN A 290 -35.49 32.74 4.18
CA ASN A 290 -35.59 33.34 2.85
C ASN A 290 -34.23 33.71 2.24
N ASP A 291 -33.13 33.21 2.81
CA ASP A 291 -31.77 33.53 2.37
C ASP A 291 -31.40 32.74 1.11
N LEU A 292 -31.13 33.46 0.01
CA LEU A 292 -30.72 32.84 -1.26
C LEU A 292 -29.38 32.10 -1.16
N GLU A 293 -28.56 32.42 -0.17
CA GLU A 293 -27.27 31.78 0.10
C GLU A 293 -27.33 30.86 1.33
N ALA A 294 -28.52 30.43 1.76
CA ALA A 294 -28.72 29.61 2.96
C ALA A 294 -27.84 28.36 2.97
N LYS A 295 -27.80 27.64 1.85
CA LYS A 295 -26.98 26.42 1.68
C LYS A 295 -25.50 26.73 1.90
N LYS A 296 -24.96 27.69 1.17
CA LYS A 296 -23.55 28.11 1.24
C LYS A 296 -23.17 28.58 2.64
N LYS A 297 -24.02 29.40 3.28
CA LYS A 297 -23.80 29.87 4.65
C LYS A 297 -23.77 28.71 5.64
N LEU A 298 -24.69 27.75 5.53
CA LEU A 298 -24.70 26.58 6.39
C LEU A 298 -23.45 25.74 6.22
N GLU A 299 -23.00 25.49 4.99
CA GLU A 299 -21.75 24.76 4.72
C GLU A 299 -20.55 25.43 5.42
N LEU A 300 -20.44 26.75 5.29
CA LEU A 300 -19.37 27.53 5.93
C LEU A 300 -19.44 27.47 7.47
N ILE A 301 -20.63 27.55 8.05
CA ILE A 301 -20.84 27.43 9.50
C ILE A 301 -20.43 26.03 10.00
N LEU A 302 -20.84 24.97 9.29
CA LEU A 302 -20.47 23.59 9.62
C LEU A 302 -18.95 23.39 9.53
N LEU A 303 -18.30 23.92 8.50
CA LEU A 303 -16.84 23.87 8.37
C LEU A 303 -16.13 24.64 9.49
N ASN A 304 -16.64 25.80 9.89
CA ASN A 304 -16.09 26.56 11.01
C ASN A 304 -16.21 25.80 12.34
N LYS A 305 -17.33 25.13 12.59
CA LYS A 305 -17.52 24.26 13.75
C LYS A 305 -16.51 23.10 13.76
N ILE A 306 -16.31 22.42 12.62
CA ILE A 306 -15.32 21.34 12.51
C ILE A 306 -13.90 21.87 12.72
N SER A 307 -13.55 23.01 12.11
CA SER A 307 -12.24 23.66 12.31
C SER A 307 -11.98 24.00 13.77
N LEU A 308 -12.99 24.51 14.50
CA LEU A 308 -12.86 24.85 15.91
C LEU A 308 -12.61 23.60 16.78
N LEU A 309 -13.37 22.52 16.55
CA LEU A 309 -13.16 21.25 17.24
C LEU A 309 -11.77 20.68 16.97
N ALA A 310 -11.30 20.75 15.72
CA ALA A 310 -9.97 20.32 15.34
C ALA A 310 -8.87 21.17 15.99
N LYS A 311 -9.05 22.49 16.06
CA LYS A 311 -8.14 23.43 16.73
C LYS A 311 -7.98 23.10 18.21
N ASN A 312 -9.09 22.85 18.91
CA ASN A 312 -9.08 22.47 20.32
C ASN A 312 -8.38 21.12 20.59
N ASN A 313 -8.14 20.32 19.54
CA ASN A 313 -7.45 19.04 19.61
C ASN A 313 -6.12 19.02 18.83
N ASN A 314 -5.56 20.21 18.54
CA ASN A 314 -4.27 20.39 17.85
C ASN A 314 -4.16 19.65 16.50
N ASN A 315 -5.27 19.43 15.79
CA ASN A 315 -5.28 18.72 14.52
C ASN A 315 -5.21 19.69 13.33
N SER A 316 -3.99 20.07 12.95
CA SER A 316 -3.74 21.01 11.84
C SER A 316 -4.17 20.48 10.47
N SER A 317 -4.20 19.16 10.28
CA SER A 317 -4.61 18.51 9.02
C SER A 317 -6.11 18.74 8.74
N ILE A 318 -6.97 18.60 9.74
CA ILE A 318 -8.41 18.85 9.59
C ILE A 318 -8.67 20.34 9.36
N ILE A 319 -7.93 21.23 10.04
CA ILE A 319 -8.06 22.68 9.83
C ILE A 319 -7.75 23.03 8.36
N LYS A 320 -6.61 22.55 7.84
CA LYS A 320 -6.23 22.75 6.43
C LYS A 320 -7.26 22.19 5.47
N LEU A 321 -7.85 21.02 5.76
CA LEU A 321 -8.92 20.45 4.96
C LEU A 321 -10.16 21.34 4.93
N CYS A 322 -10.60 21.85 6.09
CA CYS A 322 -11.73 22.77 6.16
C CYS A 322 -11.46 24.06 5.39
N ASP A 323 -10.28 24.67 5.53
CA ASP A 323 -9.97 25.94 4.86
C ASP A 323 -9.87 25.78 3.34
N LEU A 324 -9.25 24.70 2.87
CA LEU A 324 -9.26 24.33 1.45
C LEU A 324 -10.69 24.12 0.92
N THR A 325 -11.56 23.53 1.74
CA THR A 325 -12.96 23.28 1.37
C THR A 325 -13.78 24.57 1.34
N LYS A 326 -13.58 25.49 2.29
CA LYS A 326 -14.18 26.83 2.27
C LYS A 326 -13.80 27.56 0.98
N ASN A 327 -12.52 27.54 0.61
CA ASN A 327 -12.07 28.18 -0.62
C ASN A 327 -12.77 27.60 -1.86
N LYS A 328 -12.95 26.27 -1.94
CA LYS A 328 -13.74 25.63 -3.01
C LYS A 328 -15.20 26.12 -3.06
N ILE A 329 -15.88 26.16 -1.91
CA ILE A 329 -17.27 26.66 -1.80
C ILE A 329 -17.37 28.14 -2.19
N LEU A 330 -16.35 28.93 -1.87
CA LEU A 330 -16.27 30.35 -2.20
C LEU A 330 -15.83 30.63 -3.64
N GLY A 331 -15.48 29.59 -4.43
CA GLY A 331 -14.95 29.75 -5.78
C GLY A 331 -13.53 30.34 -5.83
N ILE A 332 -12.82 30.34 -4.72
CA ILE A 332 -11.44 30.82 -4.62
C ILE A 332 -10.51 29.74 -5.21
N PRO A 333 -9.58 30.08 -6.12
CA PRO A 333 -8.63 29.13 -6.67
C PRO A 333 -7.84 28.40 -5.57
N VAL A 334 -7.78 27.08 -5.66
CA VAL A 334 -7.06 26.21 -4.71
C VAL A 334 -6.06 25.32 -5.43
N GLN A 335 -4.93 25.07 -4.78
CA GLN A 335 -3.99 24.04 -5.20
C GLN A 335 -4.47 22.67 -4.70
N VAL A 336 -4.63 21.72 -5.61
CA VAL A 336 -5.03 20.34 -5.30
C VAL A 336 -4.02 19.38 -5.90
N GLN A 337 -3.58 18.39 -5.13
CA GLN A 337 -2.64 17.38 -5.62
C GLN A 337 -3.32 16.45 -6.64
N PHE A 338 -2.58 16.09 -7.69
CA PHE A 338 -3.03 15.10 -8.66
C PHE A 338 -3.07 13.70 -8.04
N SER A 339 -4.10 12.92 -8.38
CA SER A 339 -4.27 11.54 -7.93
C SER A 339 -4.77 10.69 -9.09
N ASN A 340 -4.00 9.67 -9.47
CA ASN A 340 -4.41 8.71 -10.51
C ASN A 340 -5.78 8.13 -10.19
N LYS A 341 -6.03 7.74 -8.94
CA LYS A 341 -7.30 7.14 -8.52
C LYS A 341 -8.48 8.11 -8.71
N ALA A 342 -8.32 9.37 -8.32
CA ALA A 342 -9.38 10.36 -8.47
C ALA A 342 -9.63 10.70 -9.94
N PHE A 343 -8.57 10.80 -10.75
CA PHE A 343 -8.67 11.00 -12.19
C PHE A 343 -9.39 9.85 -12.89
N VAL A 344 -8.97 8.60 -12.64
CA VAL A 344 -9.57 7.40 -13.24
C VAL A 344 -11.03 7.25 -12.83
N TYR A 345 -11.35 7.49 -11.55
CA TYR A 345 -12.73 7.48 -11.08
C TYR A 345 -13.60 8.52 -11.81
N LYS A 346 -13.13 9.77 -11.93
CA LYS A 346 -13.85 10.82 -12.66
C LYS A 346 -13.97 10.54 -14.15
N LEU A 347 -12.95 9.93 -14.76
CA LEU A 347 -13.02 9.52 -16.15
C LEU A 347 -14.07 8.42 -16.34
N HIS A 348 -14.14 7.43 -15.45
CA HIS A 348 -15.19 6.41 -15.50
C HIS A 348 -16.59 7.01 -15.32
N GLU A 349 -16.79 7.96 -14.39
CA GLU A 349 -18.08 8.66 -14.26
C GLU A 349 -18.51 9.34 -15.58
N ILE A 350 -17.58 9.90 -16.35
CA ILE A 350 -17.88 10.49 -17.68
C ILE A 350 -18.24 9.39 -18.69
N LEU A 351 -17.58 8.23 -18.59
CA LEU A 351 -17.72 7.11 -19.52
C LEU A 351 -18.87 6.15 -19.18
N ASP A 352 -19.57 6.31 -18.05
CA ASP A 352 -20.56 5.35 -17.53
C ASP A 352 -21.66 4.99 -18.54
N ASN A 353 -22.04 5.92 -19.42
CA ASN A 353 -23.10 5.72 -20.41
C ASN A 353 -22.58 5.30 -21.81
N VAL A 354 -21.27 5.14 -21.98
CA VAL A 354 -20.68 4.71 -23.25
C VAL A 354 -20.84 3.20 -23.40
N LYS A 355 -21.61 2.78 -24.42
CA LYS A 355 -21.90 1.35 -24.67
C LYS A 355 -20.79 0.60 -25.42
N ASP A 356 -19.93 1.30 -26.16
CA ASP A 356 -18.88 0.66 -26.96
C ASP A 356 -17.69 0.25 -26.08
N GLU A 357 -17.61 -1.06 -25.79
CA GLU A 357 -16.53 -1.64 -24.99
C GLU A 357 -15.13 -1.39 -25.56
N ARG A 358 -14.98 -1.23 -26.88
CA ARG A 358 -13.67 -0.97 -27.49
C ARG A 358 -13.15 0.40 -27.10
N ILE A 359 -14.02 1.40 -27.08
CA ILE A 359 -13.68 2.76 -26.63
C ILE A 359 -13.34 2.73 -25.15
N LEU A 360 -14.17 2.08 -24.31
CA LEU A 360 -13.91 1.93 -22.88
C LEU A 360 -12.56 1.27 -22.59
N ASN A 361 -12.21 0.23 -23.36
CA ASN A 361 -10.93 -0.46 -23.24
C ASN A 361 -9.75 0.45 -23.59
N GLN A 362 -9.84 1.28 -24.65
CA GLN A 362 -8.79 2.23 -24.99
C GLN A 362 -8.49 3.24 -23.87
N PHE A 363 -9.53 3.81 -23.25
CA PHE A 363 -9.36 4.70 -22.10
C PHE A 363 -8.79 3.95 -20.89
N THR A 364 -9.27 2.73 -20.64
CA THR A 364 -8.81 1.89 -19.52
C THR A 364 -7.34 1.49 -19.68
N GLU A 365 -6.90 1.13 -20.88
CA GLU A 365 -5.49 0.82 -21.15
C GLU A 365 -4.58 2.03 -20.94
N LEU A 366 -4.96 3.21 -21.47
CA LEU A 366 -4.18 4.43 -21.27
C LEU A 366 -4.07 4.82 -19.79
N THR A 367 -5.16 4.72 -19.04
CA THR A 367 -5.13 5.02 -17.59
C THR A 367 -4.28 4.04 -16.78
N GLN A 368 -4.20 2.77 -17.18
CA GLN A 368 -3.31 1.79 -16.55
C GLN A 368 -1.83 2.14 -16.73
N THR A 369 -1.48 2.98 -17.70
CA THR A 369 -0.09 3.46 -17.91
C THR A 369 0.29 4.64 -17.00
N LEU A 370 -0.64 5.20 -16.23
CA LEU A 370 -0.35 6.30 -15.30
C LEU A 370 0.67 5.85 -14.25
N PRO A 371 1.78 6.59 -14.07
CA PRO A 371 2.87 6.18 -13.21
C PRO A 371 2.41 6.09 -11.75
N THR A 372 2.71 4.99 -11.08
CA THR A 372 2.44 4.78 -9.66
C THR A 372 3.75 4.80 -8.87
N SER A 373 3.66 4.99 -7.55
CA SER A 373 4.85 4.88 -6.71
C SER A 373 5.45 3.49 -6.68
N LEU A 374 4.74 2.44 -7.12
CA LEU A 374 5.24 1.07 -7.15
C LEU A 374 6.14 0.82 -8.37
N ASP A 375 5.67 1.22 -9.55
CA ASP A 375 6.24 0.93 -10.87
C ASP A 375 6.99 2.11 -11.50
N ASN A 376 7.15 3.22 -10.77
CA ASN A 376 7.92 4.36 -11.26
C ASN A 376 8.68 5.07 -10.12
N MET A 377 10.01 5.13 -10.23
CA MET A 377 10.85 5.77 -9.21
C MET A 377 10.57 7.28 -9.05
N ASP A 378 10.27 8.00 -10.14
CA ASP A 378 10.02 9.44 -10.08
C ASP A 378 8.72 9.72 -9.31
N ALA A 379 7.67 8.94 -9.59
CA ALA A 379 6.42 8.97 -8.81
C ALA A 379 6.65 8.66 -7.33
N PHE A 380 7.55 7.72 -6.99
CA PHE A 380 7.91 7.44 -5.60
C PHE A 380 8.58 8.66 -4.93
N ILE A 381 9.59 9.25 -5.58
CA ILE A 381 10.33 10.41 -5.04
C ILE A 381 9.36 11.57 -4.79
N VAL A 382 8.54 11.93 -5.78
CA VAL A 382 7.60 13.06 -5.70
C VAL A 382 6.53 12.83 -4.64
N LYS A 383 5.96 11.63 -4.58
CA LYS A 383 4.90 11.30 -3.60
C LYS A 383 5.37 11.41 -2.16
N TYR A 384 6.62 11.02 -1.89
CA TYR A 384 7.16 10.98 -0.53
C TYR A 384 8.15 12.12 -0.22
N LYS A 385 8.25 13.14 -1.09
CA LYS A 385 9.18 14.27 -0.96
C LYS A 385 9.03 15.05 0.35
N ASN A 386 7.84 15.07 0.95
CA ASN A 386 7.56 15.81 2.19
C ASN A 386 7.41 14.91 3.42
N GLU A 387 7.56 13.59 3.27
CA GLU A 387 7.41 12.64 4.37
C GLU A 387 8.67 12.53 5.24
N SER A 388 8.54 12.01 6.46
CA SER A 388 9.70 11.68 7.29
C SER A 388 10.57 10.58 6.67
N THR A 389 11.86 10.57 6.99
CA THR A 389 12.80 9.52 6.55
C THR A 389 12.29 8.12 6.92
N ASP A 390 11.74 7.97 8.12
CA ASP A 390 11.12 6.74 8.59
C ASP A 390 10.00 6.27 7.66
N THR A 391 9.08 7.17 7.32
CA THR A 391 7.96 6.86 6.42
C THR A 391 8.45 6.49 5.03
N ILE A 392 9.44 7.21 4.51
CA ILE A 392 10.06 6.92 3.20
C ILE A 392 10.62 5.48 3.20
N ILE A 393 11.36 5.09 4.23
CA ILE A 393 11.97 3.75 4.33
C ILE A 393 10.90 2.67 4.45
N THR A 394 9.90 2.88 5.32
CA THR A 394 8.78 1.94 5.43
C THR A 394 8.07 1.77 4.09
N LYS A 395 7.83 2.85 3.33
CA LYS A 395 7.20 2.78 2.00
C LYS A 395 8.11 2.20 0.91
N LEU A 396 9.42 2.40 1.02
CA LEU A 396 10.40 1.80 0.11
C LEU A 396 10.36 0.26 0.20
N LEU A 397 10.20 -0.26 1.42
CA LEU A 397 10.30 -1.68 1.73
C LEU A 397 8.96 -2.42 1.80
N ALA A 398 7.84 -1.69 1.93
CA ALA A 398 6.50 -2.27 2.19
C ALA A 398 6.10 -3.38 1.21
N ASP A 399 6.47 -3.24 -0.06
CA ASP A 399 6.05 -4.17 -1.11
C ASP A 399 6.83 -5.51 -1.06
N SER A 400 7.90 -5.58 -0.27
CA SER A 400 8.81 -6.74 -0.12
C SER A 400 8.30 -7.83 0.84
N LEU A 401 7.17 -7.56 1.50
CA LEU A 401 6.54 -8.49 2.42
C LEU A 401 5.98 -9.70 1.67
N VAL A 402 6.12 -10.89 2.25
CA VAL A 402 5.43 -12.09 1.79
C VAL A 402 3.92 -11.90 1.88
N THR A 403 3.22 -12.25 0.81
CA THR A 403 1.78 -12.36 0.77
C THR A 403 1.37 -13.78 0.44
N LEU A 404 0.14 -14.11 0.84
CA LEU A 404 -0.51 -15.34 0.39
C LEU A 404 -1.37 -14.98 -0.80
N GLU A 405 -1.27 -15.77 -1.83
CA GLU A 405 -2.01 -15.60 -3.07
C GLU A 405 -2.78 -16.87 -3.41
N HIS A 406 -3.93 -16.69 -4.07
CA HIS A 406 -4.66 -17.79 -4.67
C HIS A 406 -4.18 -17.96 -6.11
N ILE A 407 -3.61 -19.13 -6.43
CA ILE A 407 -3.10 -19.43 -7.78
C ILE A 407 -4.23 -19.23 -8.79
N THR A 408 -5.36 -19.90 -8.57
CA THR A 408 -6.63 -19.63 -9.25
C THR A 408 -7.46 -18.65 -8.42
N PRO A 409 -7.88 -17.49 -8.97
CA PRO A 409 -8.69 -16.53 -8.24
C PRO A 409 -10.00 -17.10 -7.68
N ILE A 410 -10.33 -16.77 -6.44
CA ILE A 410 -11.55 -17.26 -5.75
C ILE A 410 -12.82 -16.44 -6.06
N LEU A 411 -12.70 -15.34 -6.83
CA LEU A 411 -13.82 -14.55 -7.36
C LEU A 411 -14.93 -14.25 -6.33
N ARG A 412 -14.57 -13.71 -5.15
CA ARG A 412 -15.48 -13.53 -3.99
C ARG A 412 -16.78 -12.78 -4.30
N ASN A 413 -16.75 -11.87 -5.28
CA ASN A 413 -17.87 -10.99 -5.62
C ASN A 413 -18.52 -11.35 -6.97
N THR A 414 -18.24 -12.54 -7.51
CA THR A 414 -18.79 -12.98 -8.81
C THR A 414 -19.67 -14.19 -8.58
N SER A 415 -20.95 -14.12 -8.95
CA SER A 415 -21.88 -15.23 -8.75
C SER A 415 -21.63 -16.37 -9.75
N ASP A 416 -22.14 -17.57 -9.46
CA ASP A 416 -22.02 -18.70 -10.41
C ASP A 416 -22.75 -18.44 -11.72
N LYS A 417 -23.81 -17.62 -11.68
CA LYS A 417 -24.53 -17.17 -12.88
C LYS A 417 -23.64 -16.29 -13.75
N ASP A 418 -22.93 -15.35 -13.13
CA ASP A 418 -22.01 -14.45 -13.85
C ASP A 418 -20.85 -15.23 -14.46
N ILE A 419 -20.27 -16.20 -13.73
CA ILE A 419 -19.21 -17.07 -14.27
C ILE A 419 -19.72 -17.87 -15.47
N LYS A 420 -20.92 -18.44 -15.39
CA LYS A 420 -21.56 -19.17 -16.51
C LYS A 420 -21.75 -18.25 -17.72
N GLN A 421 -22.21 -17.02 -17.49
CA GLN A 421 -22.41 -16.03 -18.54
C GLN A 421 -21.09 -15.62 -19.21
N LEU A 422 -20.06 -15.32 -18.41
CA LEU A 422 -18.72 -15.00 -18.91
C LEU A 422 -18.12 -16.15 -19.73
N ASN A 423 -18.36 -17.39 -19.30
CA ASN A 423 -17.85 -18.58 -19.97
C ASN A 423 -18.64 -19.01 -21.20
N LYS A 424 -19.80 -18.42 -21.49
CA LYS A 424 -20.72 -18.88 -22.55
C LYS A 424 -20.05 -18.89 -23.93
N ASN A 425 -19.23 -17.89 -24.21
CA ASN A 425 -18.57 -17.71 -25.50
C ASN A 425 -17.05 -17.96 -25.46
N LEU A 426 -16.53 -18.45 -24.32
CA LEU A 426 -15.10 -18.73 -24.18
C LEU A 426 -14.82 -20.19 -24.58
N ALA A 427 -13.77 -20.36 -25.38
CA ALA A 427 -13.21 -21.67 -25.65
C ALA A 427 -12.86 -22.39 -24.33
N GLN A 428 -12.95 -23.72 -24.30
CA GLN A 428 -12.81 -24.52 -23.07
C GLN A 428 -11.51 -24.21 -22.29
N ASN A 429 -10.43 -23.96 -23.01
CA ASN A 429 -9.12 -23.60 -22.46
C ASN A 429 -9.03 -22.18 -21.88
N ASN A 430 -10.00 -21.32 -22.17
CA ASN A 430 -10.09 -19.93 -21.73
C ASN A 430 -11.20 -19.69 -20.69
N LYS A 431 -11.94 -20.73 -20.32
CA LYS A 431 -13.00 -20.61 -19.32
C LYS A 431 -12.43 -20.22 -17.95
N ILE A 432 -13.11 -19.27 -17.33
CA ILE A 432 -12.85 -18.78 -15.98
C ILE A 432 -13.39 -19.80 -14.98
N LYS A 433 -12.57 -20.15 -13.99
CA LYS A 433 -12.91 -21.08 -12.92
C LYS A 433 -12.71 -20.41 -11.57
N ARG A 434 -13.62 -20.68 -10.62
CA ARG A 434 -13.47 -20.23 -9.23
C ARG A 434 -12.48 -21.14 -8.50
N GLY A 435 -11.44 -20.56 -7.92
CA GLY A 435 -10.50 -21.27 -7.06
C GLY A 435 -11.07 -21.56 -5.66
N THR A 436 -10.40 -22.43 -4.92
CA THR A 436 -10.72 -22.73 -3.52
C THR A 436 -9.87 -21.88 -2.57
N ASP A 437 -10.36 -21.66 -1.35
CA ASP A 437 -9.57 -21.07 -0.26
C ASP A 437 -8.93 -22.17 0.59
N SER A 438 -8.07 -22.98 -0.02
CA SER A 438 -7.37 -24.11 0.61
C SER A 438 -5.91 -24.18 0.17
N ILE A 439 -5.11 -24.98 0.87
CA ILE A 439 -3.67 -25.15 0.59
C ILE A 439 -3.39 -25.53 -0.87
N ASP A 440 -4.22 -26.39 -1.47
CA ASP A 440 -4.19 -26.78 -2.89
C ASP A 440 -4.17 -25.62 -3.89
N ASN A 441 -4.59 -24.43 -3.47
CA ASN A 441 -4.69 -23.24 -4.31
C ASN A 441 -3.91 -22.05 -3.73
N TRP A 442 -3.18 -22.22 -2.64
CA TRP A 442 -2.37 -21.14 -2.06
C TRP A 442 -0.94 -21.18 -2.59
N ALA A 443 -0.37 -19.99 -2.80
CA ALA A 443 1.04 -19.79 -3.11
C ALA A 443 1.59 -18.55 -2.40
N LEU A 444 2.92 -18.48 -2.29
CA LEU A 444 3.61 -17.32 -1.75
C LEU A 444 4.03 -16.37 -2.87
N ALA A 445 3.77 -15.09 -2.68
CA ALA A 445 4.15 -14.05 -3.63
C ALA A 445 4.48 -12.73 -2.93
N HIS A 446 5.33 -11.90 -3.56
CA HIS A 446 5.47 -10.50 -3.14
C HIS A 446 4.15 -9.77 -3.27
N GLY A 447 3.94 -8.77 -2.41
CA GLY A 447 2.77 -7.89 -2.53
C GLY A 447 2.65 -7.25 -3.90
N TRP A 448 3.77 -6.87 -4.54
CA TRP A 448 3.75 -6.29 -5.88
C TRP A 448 3.46 -7.30 -7.00
N CYS A 449 3.98 -8.52 -6.91
CA CYS A 449 3.72 -9.55 -7.93
C CYS A 449 2.25 -9.97 -7.89
N ASN A 450 1.70 -10.14 -6.69
CA ASN A 450 0.29 -10.44 -6.46
C ASN A 450 -0.62 -9.32 -7.03
N PHE A 451 -0.23 -8.04 -6.85
CA PHE A 451 -0.93 -6.92 -7.48
C PHE A 451 -0.89 -6.97 -9.02
N LEU A 452 0.24 -7.39 -9.60
CA LEU A 452 0.41 -7.49 -11.06
C LEU A 452 -0.38 -8.66 -11.67
N HIS A 453 -0.43 -9.82 -11.00
CA HIS A 453 -1.28 -10.94 -11.42
C HIS A 453 -2.76 -10.52 -11.33
N GLY A 454 -3.19 -10.08 -10.15
CA GLY A 454 -4.59 -9.75 -9.89
C GLY A 454 -5.53 -10.89 -10.26
N SER A 455 -6.74 -10.57 -10.72
CA SER A 455 -7.69 -11.54 -11.30
C SER A 455 -7.60 -11.61 -12.83
N LYS A 456 -6.45 -11.22 -13.43
CA LYS A 456 -6.28 -11.18 -14.87
C LYS A 456 -5.89 -12.56 -15.41
N ASN A 457 -6.31 -12.87 -16.64
CA ASN A 457 -5.85 -14.07 -17.33
C ASN A 457 -4.40 -13.87 -17.81
N ILE A 458 -3.45 -14.59 -17.22
CA ILE A 458 -2.01 -14.50 -17.53
C ILE A 458 -1.51 -15.73 -18.31
N LYS A 459 -2.40 -16.40 -19.04
CA LYS A 459 -2.06 -17.63 -19.75
C LYS A 459 -1.18 -17.38 -20.98
N ASN A 460 -0.20 -18.25 -21.19
CA ASN A 460 0.65 -18.30 -22.39
C ASN A 460 1.40 -16.97 -22.67
N GLU A 461 1.12 -16.33 -23.82
CA GLU A 461 1.77 -15.11 -24.30
C GLU A 461 1.49 -13.89 -23.41
N ASN A 462 0.43 -13.97 -22.58
CA ASN A 462 0.08 -12.93 -21.62
C ASN A 462 0.75 -13.11 -20.26
N PHE A 463 1.65 -14.09 -20.08
CA PHE A 463 2.33 -14.34 -18.81
C PHE A 463 3.43 -13.28 -18.58
N PRO A 464 3.25 -12.34 -17.63
CA PRO A 464 4.14 -11.19 -17.48
C PRO A 464 5.36 -11.49 -16.58
N PHE A 465 5.56 -12.76 -16.20
CA PHE A 465 6.53 -13.17 -15.18
C PHE A 465 7.56 -14.18 -15.72
N SER A 466 8.53 -14.56 -14.88
CA SER A 466 9.55 -15.56 -15.26
C SER A 466 8.96 -16.96 -15.19
N LYS A 467 9.08 -17.74 -16.27
CA LYS A 467 8.63 -19.14 -16.31
C LYS A 467 9.47 -20.02 -15.36
N GLU A 468 10.75 -19.70 -15.24
CA GLU A 468 11.73 -20.39 -14.40
C GLU A 468 11.42 -20.22 -12.91
N ALA A 469 10.83 -19.09 -12.50
CA ALA A 469 10.44 -18.83 -11.12
C ALA A 469 9.43 -19.86 -10.62
N GLY A 470 8.37 -20.12 -11.39
CA GLY A 470 7.37 -21.13 -11.06
C GLY A 470 7.99 -22.52 -10.96
N ILE A 471 8.86 -22.89 -11.91
CA ILE A 471 9.53 -24.20 -11.89
C ILE A 471 10.35 -24.38 -10.60
N LYS A 472 11.22 -23.41 -10.27
CA LYS A 472 12.04 -23.45 -9.04
C LYS A 472 11.20 -23.46 -7.77
N TYR A 473 10.08 -22.73 -7.76
CA TYR A 473 9.14 -22.73 -6.65
C TYR A 473 8.63 -24.13 -6.35
N PHE A 474 8.17 -24.86 -7.38
CA PHE A 474 7.69 -26.23 -7.22
C PHE A 474 8.82 -27.23 -6.93
N GLU A 475 10.04 -27.02 -7.43
CA GLU A 475 11.21 -27.83 -7.03
C GLU A 475 11.49 -27.75 -5.53
N THR A 476 11.35 -26.57 -4.92
CA THR A 476 11.43 -26.42 -3.45
C THR A 476 10.28 -27.16 -2.76
N LEU A 477 9.04 -27.01 -3.25
CA LEU A 477 7.89 -27.71 -2.67
C LEU A 477 8.04 -29.24 -2.74
N VAL A 478 8.63 -29.78 -3.80
CA VAL A 478 8.91 -31.23 -3.91
C VAL A 478 9.86 -31.68 -2.80
N LYS A 479 10.87 -30.88 -2.45
CA LYS A 479 11.75 -31.17 -1.31
C LYS A 479 10.99 -31.11 0.00
N ASP A 480 10.10 -30.14 0.17
CA ASP A 480 9.29 -29.98 1.38
C ASP A 480 8.31 -31.15 1.56
N VAL A 481 7.72 -31.66 0.47
CA VAL A 481 6.92 -32.90 0.49
C VAL A 481 7.75 -34.10 0.92
N ASN A 482 8.95 -34.25 0.34
CA ASN A 482 9.86 -35.34 0.68
C ASN A 482 10.35 -35.32 2.14
N GLN A 483 10.27 -34.15 2.80
CA GLN A 483 10.57 -33.94 4.21
C GLN A 483 9.34 -34.08 5.12
N GLY A 484 8.15 -34.35 4.56
CA GLY A 484 6.90 -34.50 5.31
C GLY A 484 6.25 -33.17 5.73
N LEU A 485 6.68 -32.03 5.18
CA LEU A 485 6.15 -30.70 5.52
C LEU A 485 4.85 -30.40 4.78
N LEU A 486 4.67 -30.95 3.57
CA LEU A 486 3.50 -30.74 2.72
C LEU A 486 3.00 -32.08 2.19
N SER A 487 1.69 -32.20 1.93
CA SER A 487 1.18 -33.39 1.27
C SER A 487 1.44 -33.35 -0.23
N ALA A 488 1.81 -34.51 -0.79
CA ALA A 488 2.00 -34.66 -2.23
C ALA A 488 0.72 -34.28 -3.00
N ARG A 489 -0.45 -34.62 -2.46
CA ARG A 489 -1.76 -34.25 -3.02
C ARG A 489 -1.92 -32.74 -3.19
N SER A 490 -1.60 -31.97 -2.15
CA SER A 490 -1.72 -30.51 -2.17
C SER A 490 -0.83 -29.89 -3.25
N VAL A 491 0.44 -30.30 -3.32
CA VAL A 491 1.41 -29.77 -4.29
C VAL A 491 1.03 -30.16 -5.73
N ILE A 492 0.50 -31.36 -5.95
CA ILE A 492 -0.05 -31.75 -7.26
C ILE A 492 -1.19 -30.84 -7.67
N ASN A 493 -2.11 -30.53 -6.76
CA ASN A 493 -3.24 -29.66 -7.05
C ASN A 493 -2.80 -28.21 -7.28
N MET A 494 -1.82 -27.71 -6.52
CA MET A 494 -1.19 -26.41 -6.79
C MET A 494 -0.59 -26.36 -8.20
N ALA A 495 0.15 -27.38 -8.60
CA ALA A 495 0.77 -27.46 -9.93
C ALA A 495 -0.26 -27.53 -11.06
N LYS A 496 -1.38 -28.25 -10.85
CA LYS A 496 -2.51 -28.27 -11.78
C LYS A 496 -3.15 -26.89 -11.93
N ASN A 497 -3.44 -26.23 -10.79
CA ASN A 497 -3.98 -24.87 -10.79
C ASN A 497 -3.03 -23.91 -11.50
N TYR A 498 -1.72 -24.02 -11.25
CA TYR A 498 -0.71 -23.19 -11.90
C TYR A 498 -0.70 -23.40 -13.43
N PHE A 499 -0.74 -24.65 -13.90
CA PHE A 499 -0.85 -24.96 -15.32
C PHE A 499 -2.14 -24.42 -15.94
N GLU A 500 -3.29 -24.55 -15.25
CA GLU A 500 -4.58 -24.03 -15.75
C GLU A 500 -4.51 -22.52 -16.00
N GLN A 501 -3.90 -21.77 -15.08
CA GLN A 501 -3.79 -20.31 -15.12
C GLN A 501 -2.69 -19.80 -16.06
N THR A 502 -1.55 -20.48 -16.12
CA THR A 502 -0.35 -19.97 -16.83
C THR A 502 -0.08 -20.67 -18.15
N GLY A 503 -0.58 -21.90 -18.33
CA GLY A 503 -0.19 -22.80 -19.43
C GLY A 503 1.16 -23.48 -19.23
N ILE A 504 1.85 -23.24 -18.10
CA ILE A 504 3.20 -23.76 -17.85
C ILE A 504 3.12 -25.10 -17.12
N LYS A 505 3.65 -26.15 -17.74
CA LYS A 505 3.66 -27.50 -17.16
C LYS A 505 4.80 -27.65 -16.15
N ILE A 506 4.45 -27.93 -14.90
CA ILE A 506 5.41 -28.22 -13.83
C ILE A 506 5.73 -29.72 -13.82
N LYS A 507 7.02 -30.05 -13.80
CA LYS A 507 7.49 -31.43 -13.59
C LYS A 507 7.72 -31.66 -12.11
N LEU A 508 6.96 -32.56 -11.48
CA LEU A 508 7.09 -32.92 -10.06
C LEU A 508 8.01 -34.15 -9.86
N THR A 509 9.07 -34.25 -10.67
CA THR A 509 9.99 -35.40 -10.66
C THR A 509 10.65 -35.55 -9.30
N GLY A 510 10.73 -36.78 -8.78
CA GLY A 510 11.39 -37.08 -7.50
C GLY A 510 10.53 -36.80 -6.27
N MET A 511 9.26 -36.41 -6.43
CA MET A 511 8.32 -36.29 -5.32
C MET A 511 7.89 -37.69 -4.84
N LYS A 512 8.11 -37.99 -3.57
CA LYS A 512 7.72 -39.24 -2.92
C LYS A 512 6.27 -39.15 -2.51
N TYR A 513 5.47 -40.13 -2.92
CA TYR A 513 4.13 -40.32 -2.39
C TYR A 513 4.25 -40.90 -0.98
N THR A 514 4.16 -40.05 0.04
CA THR A 514 3.79 -40.53 1.37
C THR A 514 2.39 -41.10 1.24
N LYS A 515 2.21 -42.39 1.54
CA LYS A 515 0.87 -43.00 1.65
C LYS A 515 0.07 -42.16 2.64
N GLU A 516 -0.95 -41.45 2.14
CA GLU A 516 -2.00 -40.86 2.97
C GLU A 516 -2.92 -41.97 3.47
#